data_AF-A0A8H4B2W4-F1
#
_entry.id   AF-A0A8H4B2W4-F1
#
_cell.length_a   1.000
_cell.length_b   1.000
_cell.length_c   1.000
_cell.angle_alpha   90.00
_cell.angle_beta   90.00
_cell.angle_gamma   90.00
#
_symmetry.space_group_name_H-M   'P 1'
#
loop_
_entity.id
_entity.type
_entity.pdbx_description
1 polymer ?
#
loop_
_entity_poly.entity_id
_entity_poly.type
_entity_poly.pdbx_seq_one_letter_code
_entity_poly.pdbx_strand_id
1 'polypeptide(L)'
;MPDQLCSMKIVTASGEVREFSKEISESEFNVAKLNLGLLGIIYSVTFYVQPMYNIRMNDTFYSINEWLNPKNLKELLDSSDGVEFYYWPFNGYNQSDPKPLDPNRDQIWVKTYVRTDDPASFTQQQLEQSLPNQTQATIKQMKLRSTLIQNPEKTPNVTATLWNGFTSVGNTSFVYQVPEAMHHAVSEESPKELMEIAFKAELDLSNVVAEYLFIMKTLYDFAGEGKFPLNVFADFRIIKSTKILLSNTFDKDPEALFCHIDFVSVLGTPSWQEFAQLIAQRAFDQYKAIPHWAKEWEFIPNVNSYLANTFSDQIKKFEKIRAKYDPDKIFFDNKSLQDIFNIALGSQNNKDSNKKKY
;
A
#
# COMPACT_ATOMS: atom_id res chain seq x y z
N MET A 1 -1.22 -10.40 6.46
CA MET A 1 -2.32 -11.36 6.73
C MET A 1 -2.04 -12.79 6.23
N PRO A 2 -1.58 -13.02 4.98
CA PRO A 2 -1.42 -14.39 4.44
C PRO A 2 -0.53 -15.33 5.27
N ASP A 3 0.46 -14.80 5.99
CA ASP A 3 1.30 -15.60 6.90
C ASP A 3 0.53 -16.23 8.06
N GLN A 4 -0.58 -15.62 8.49
CA GLN A 4 -1.41 -16.09 9.61
C GLN A 4 -2.37 -17.22 9.24
N LEU A 5 -2.43 -17.63 7.97
CA LEU A 5 -3.27 -18.74 7.54
C LEU A 5 -2.73 -20.09 8.05
N CYS A 6 -3.60 -20.87 8.69
CA CYS A 6 -3.40 -22.27 9.07
C CYS A 6 -3.80 -23.21 7.93
N SER A 7 -5.00 -23.00 7.40
CA SER A 7 -5.54 -23.75 6.27
C SER A 7 -6.55 -22.92 5.50
N MET A 8 -6.85 -23.37 4.28
CA MET A 8 -7.92 -22.83 3.46
C MET A 8 -8.55 -23.91 2.59
N LYS A 9 -9.83 -23.73 2.28
CA LYS A 9 -10.58 -24.58 1.35
C LYS A 9 -10.93 -23.77 0.12
N ILE A 10 -10.62 -24.31 -1.05
CA ILE A 10 -10.84 -23.66 -2.34
C ILE A 10 -11.70 -24.59 -3.21
N VAL A 11 -12.74 -24.03 -3.83
CA VAL A 11 -13.49 -24.69 -4.91
C VAL A 11 -12.68 -24.53 -6.19
N THR A 12 -12.14 -25.65 -6.68
CA THR A 12 -11.26 -25.71 -7.85
C THR A 12 -12.05 -25.72 -9.16
N ALA A 13 -11.37 -25.72 -10.31
CA ALA A 13 -12.01 -25.63 -11.62
C ALA A 13 -12.89 -26.83 -11.96
N SER A 14 -12.64 -27.99 -11.33
CA SER A 14 -13.50 -29.18 -11.44
C SER A 14 -14.79 -29.08 -10.61
N GLY A 15 -14.94 -28.03 -9.78
CA GLY A 15 -16.02 -27.90 -8.80
C GLY A 15 -15.75 -28.62 -7.47
N GLU A 16 -14.63 -29.32 -7.33
CA GLU A 16 -14.26 -29.98 -6.06
C GLU A 16 -13.72 -28.98 -5.03
N VAL A 17 -14.11 -29.17 -3.77
CA VAL A 17 -13.51 -28.47 -2.62
C VAL A 17 -12.22 -29.17 -2.23
N ARG A 18 -11.10 -28.45 -2.29
CA ARG A 18 -9.78 -28.92 -1.85
C ARG A 18 -9.29 -28.13 -0.65
N GLU A 19 -8.74 -28.83 0.33
CA GLU A 19 -8.12 -28.23 1.51
C GLU A 19 -6.61 -28.09 1.30
N PHE A 20 -6.07 -26.93 1.65
CA PHE A 20 -4.66 -26.58 1.61
C PHE A 20 -4.21 -26.20 3.01
N SER A 21 -3.18 -26.87 3.50
CA SER A 21 -2.51 -26.56 4.78
C SER A 21 -1.05 -26.98 4.71
N LYS A 22 -0.24 -26.53 5.68
CA LYS A 22 1.17 -26.89 5.74
C LYS A 22 1.38 -28.42 5.92
N GLU A 23 0.49 -29.06 6.67
CA GLU A 23 0.51 -30.49 6.98
C GLU A 23 0.17 -31.35 5.75
N ILE A 24 -0.70 -30.86 4.87
CA ILE A 24 -1.04 -31.54 3.62
C ILE A 24 0.08 -31.37 2.59
N SER A 25 0.49 -30.13 2.33
CA SER A 25 1.58 -29.80 1.41
C SER A 25 2.00 -28.34 1.60
N GLU A 26 3.16 -28.12 2.19
CA GLU A 26 3.72 -26.77 2.40
C GLU A 26 3.86 -25.99 1.09
N SER A 27 4.28 -26.66 0.01
CA SER A 27 4.46 -26.02 -1.30
C SER A 27 3.14 -25.57 -1.93
N GLU A 28 2.10 -26.40 -1.86
CA GLU A 28 0.78 -26.06 -2.42
C GLU A 28 0.07 -25.04 -1.55
N PHE A 29 0.23 -25.14 -0.22
CA PHE A 29 -0.31 -24.15 0.69
C PHE A 29 0.33 -22.77 0.51
N ASN A 30 1.64 -22.69 0.25
CA ASN A 30 2.30 -21.42 -0.05
C ASN A 30 1.70 -20.72 -1.29
N VAL A 31 1.45 -21.47 -2.37
CA VAL A 31 0.75 -20.96 -3.57
C VAL A 31 -0.69 -20.56 -3.22
N ALA A 32 -1.38 -21.34 -2.39
CA ALA A 32 -2.74 -21.06 -1.99
C ALA A 32 -2.88 -19.75 -1.18
N LYS A 33 -1.91 -19.43 -0.31
CA LYS A 33 -1.91 -18.22 0.54
C LYS A 33 -1.99 -16.91 -0.25
N LEU A 34 -1.38 -16.84 -1.44
CA LEU A 34 -1.47 -15.71 -2.35
C LEU A 34 -1.67 -16.21 -3.77
N ASN A 35 -2.91 -16.59 -4.10
CA ASN A 35 -3.24 -17.22 -5.37
C ASN A 35 -3.84 -16.29 -6.43
N LEU A 36 -4.15 -15.03 -6.08
CA LEU A 36 -4.72 -14.02 -6.99
C LEU A 36 -6.02 -14.46 -7.70
N GLY A 37 -6.76 -15.43 -7.12
CA GLY A 37 -7.95 -16.04 -7.72
C GLY A 37 -7.65 -17.21 -8.66
N LEU A 38 -6.39 -17.47 -8.99
CA LEU A 38 -5.99 -18.41 -10.06
C LEU A 38 -6.11 -19.90 -9.68
N LEU A 39 -6.35 -20.21 -8.41
CA LEU A 39 -6.61 -21.59 -7.95
C LEU A 39 -8.11 -21.92 -7.86
N GLY A 40 -8.97 -20.91 -7.94
CA GLY A 40 -10.41 -21.02 -7.76
C GLY A 40 -10.96 -20.14 -6.64
N ILE A 41 -12.16 -20.48 -6.17
CA ILE A 41 -12.91 -19.65 -5.23
C ILE A 41 -12.59 -20.08 -3.80
N ILE A 42 -12.03 -19.17 -3.00
CA ILE A 42 -11.80 -19.41 -1.56
C ILE A 42 -13.17 -19.53 -0.88
N TYR A 43 -13.43 -20.71 -0.32
CA TYR A 43 -14.69 -21.04 0.36
C TYR A 43 -14.60 -20.80 1.87
N SER A 44 -13.48 -21.20 2.50
CA SER A 44 -13.26 -21.00 3.93
C SER A 44 -11.78 -20.86 4.23
N VAL A 45 -11.45 -20.09 5.26
CA VAL A 45 -10.07 -19.89 5.75
C VAL A 45 -10.03 -20.12 7.26
N THR A 46 -8.89 -20.59 7.76
CA THR A 46 -8.63 -20.71 9.20
C THR A 46 -7.34 -19.97 9.51
N PHE A 47 -7.38 -19.10 10.52
CA PHE A 47 -6.26 -18.24 10.92
C PHE A 47 -5.71 -18.62 12.29
N TYR A 48 -4.42 -18.39 12.48
CA TYR A 48 -3.84 -18.18 13.81
C TYR A 48 -4.29 -16.81 14.31
N VAL A 49 -4.79 -16.79 15.56
CA VAL A 49 -5.21 -15.56 16.24
C VAL A 49 -4.43 -15.40 17.53
N GLN A 50 -4.25 -14.15 17.97
CA GLN A 50 -3.66 -13.84 19.26
C GLN A 50 -4.75 -13.43 20.25
N PRO A 51 -4.53 -13.62 21.57
CA PRO A 51 -5.37 -13.00 22.59
C PRO A 51 -5.47 -11.49 22.36
N MET A 52 -6.62 -10.91 22.70
CA MET A 52 -6.81 -9.46 22.63
C MET A 52 -5.81 -8.76 23.56
N TYR A 53 -5.24 -7.64 23.09
CA TYR A 53 -4.33 -6.80 23.87
C TYR A 53 -4.62 -5.33 23.60
N ASN A 54 -4.03 -4.45 24.41
CA ASN A 54 -4.13 -3.01 24.23
C ASN A 54 -2.87 -2.47 23.53
N ILE A 55 -3.08 -1.44 22.72
CA ILE A 55 -2.04 -0.70 22.01
C ILE A 55 -2.16 0.77 22.41
N ARG A 56 -1.06 1.35 22.87
CA ARG A 56 -0.88 2.80 22.90
C ARG A 56 -0.54 3.26 21.49
N MET A 57 -1.41 4.10 20.93
CA MET A 57 -1.24 4.74 19.64
C MET A 57 -0.90 6.21 19.88
N ASN A 58 0.20 6.68 19.30
CA ASN A 58 0.59 8.08 19.35
C ASN A 58 0.52 8.67 17.95
N ASP A 59 -0.07 9.84 17.80
CA ASP A 59 0.03 10.68 16.61
C ASP A 59 0.93 11.88 16.93
N THR A 60 2.02 12.02 16.19
CA THR A 60 3.00 13.10 16.38
C THR A 60 3.31 13.80 15.07
N PHE A 61 3.46 15.13 15.13
CA PHE A 61 3.75 15.97 13.97
C PHE A 61 5.14 16.57 14.10
N TYR A 62 6.01 16.30 13.12
CA TYR A 62 7.38 16.83 13.12
C TYR A 62 7.65 17.68 11.88
N SER A 63 8.54 18.66 11.99
CA SER A 63 9.13 19.33 10.82
C SER A 63 9.92 18.31 10.02
N ILE A 64 9.65 18.19 8.71
CA ILE A 64 10.36 17.23 7.85
C ILE A 64 11.86 17.51 7.85
N ASN A 65 12.25 18.78 7.69
CA ASN A 65 13.66 19.16 7.59
C ASN A 65 14.47 18.95 8.86
N GLU A 66 13.82 19.05 10.02
CA GLU A 66 14.51 18.93 11.31
C GLU A 66 14.54 17.49 11.80
N TRP A 67 13.55 16.70 11.43
CA TRP A 67 13.32 15.40 12.05
C TRP A 67 13.47 14.21 11.10
N LEU A 68 13.13 14.32 9.81
CA LEU A 68 13.16 13.18 8.91
C LEU A 68 14.60 12.83 8.52
N ASN A 69 15.18 11.88 9.24
CA ASN A 69 16.50 11.32 8.96
C ASN A 69 16.55 9.83 9.35
N PRO A 70 17.55 9.07 8.82
CA PRO A 70 17.59 7.61 9.00
C PRO A 70 17.66 7.19 10.47
N LYS A 71 18.40 7.94 11.30
CA LYS A 71 18.53 7.68 12.73
C LYS A 71 17.19 7.78 13.45
N ASN A 72 16.43 8.86 13.24
CA ASN A 72 15.14 9.07 13.89
C ASN A 72 14.12 8.01 13.47
N LEU A 73 14.07 7.63 12.19
CA LEU A 73 13.21 6.53 11.74
C LEU A 73 13.61 5.19 12.38
N LYS A 74 14.91 4.93 12.50
CA LYS A 74 15.40 3.69 13.12
C LYS A 74 15.04 3.62 14.61
N GLU A 75 15.23 4.72 15.34
CA GLU A 75 14.85 4.82 16.75
C GLU A 75 13.35 4.57 16.97
N LEU A 76 12.49 5.11 16.10
CA LEU A 76 11.05 4.83 16.15
C LEU A 76 10.72 3.37 15.91
N LEU A 77 11.33 2.76 14.89
CA LEU A 77 11.08 1.36 14.55
C LEU A 77 11.53 0.43 15.68
N ASP A 78 12.65 0.74 16.33
CA ASP A 78 13.20 -0.08 17.42
C ASP A 78 12.43 0.06 18.74
N SER A 79 11.67 1.15 18.90
CA SER A 79 10.88 1.44 20.10
C SER A 79 9.38 1.21 19.94
N SER A 80 8.91 0.76 18.77
CA SER A 80 7.50 0.54 18.47
C SER A 80 7.22 -0.85 17.93
N ASP A 81 6.04 -1.41 18.21
CA ASP A 81 5.56 -2.65 17.57
C ASP A 81 5.11 -2.41 16.12
N GLY A 82 4.76 -1.18 15.78
CA GLY A 82 4.43 -0.74 14.44
C GLY A 82 4.65 0.75 14.25
N VAL A 83 5.01 1.14 13.04
CA VAL A 83 5.17 2.53 12.64
C VAL A 83 4.49 2.78 11.30
N GLU A 84 3.89 3.95 11.19
CA GLU A 84 3.24 4.44 9.98
C GLU A 84 3.51 5.93 9.91
N PHE A 85 3.82 6.45 8.73
CA PHE A 85 4.07 7.88 8.59
C PHE A 85 3.53 8.43 7.28
N TYR A 86 2.89 9.58 7.36
CA TYR A 86 2.12 10.18 6.29
C TYR A 86 2.76 11.48 5.82
N TYR A 87 2.66 11.72 4.51
CA TYR A 87 2.89 13.01 3.90
C TYR A 87 1.59 13.55 3.30
N TRP A 88 1.09 14.65 3.85
CA TRP A 88 -0.01 15.41 3.24
C TRP A 88 0.61 16.50 2.34
N PRO A 89 0.31 16.53 1.04
CA PRO A 89 1.04 17.39 0.11
C PRO A 89 0.81 18.87 0.42
N PHE A 90 1.89 19.65 0.44
CA PHE A 90 1.87 21.11 0.66
C PHE A 90 1.27 21.54 2.01
N ASN A 91 1.40 20.72 3.05
CA ASN A 91 0.75 20.97 4.34
C ASN A 91 1.28 22.21 5.08
N GLY A 92 2.45 22.72 4.71
CA GLY A 92 3.03 23.98 5.16
C GLY A 92 2.60 25.22 4.35
N TYR A 93 1.73 25.08 3.34
CA TYR A 93 1.30 26.20 2.49
C TYR A 93 0.65 27.34 3.30
N ASN A 94 1.06 28.58 3.02
CA ASN A 94 0.46 29.76 3.61
C ASN A 94 0.41 30.91 2.59
N GLN A 95 -0.81 31.25 2.15
CA GLN A 95 -1.04 32.30 1.16
C GLN A 95 -0.51 33.69 1.57
N SER A 96 -0.40 33.97 2.87
CA SER A 96 0.08 35.27 3.36
C SER A 96 1.61 35.38 3.36
N ASP A 97 2.32 34.29 3.09
CA ASP A 97 3.78 34.25 3.08
C ASP A 97 4.36 34.73 1.72
N PRO A 98 5.50 35.44 1.70
CA PRO A 98 6.20 35.77 0.45
C PRO A 98 6.58 34.56 -0.40
N LYS A 99 6.77 33.38 0.23
CA LYS A 99 7.00 32.09 -0.42
C LYS A 99 5.92 31.11 0.05
N PRO A 100 4.69 31.21 -0.53
CA PRO A 100 3.54 30.45 -0.03
C PRO A 100 3.69 28.94 -0.23
N LEU A 101 4.46 28.51 -1.23
CA LEU A 101 4.86 27.13 -1.49
C LEU A 101 6.33 26.94 -1.13
N ASP A 102 6.60 26.68 0.15
CA ASP A 102 7.95 26.38 0.64
C ASP A 102 7.98 24.97 1.28
N PRO A 103 8.64 23.97 0.65
CA PRO A 103 8.71 22.61 1.17
C PRO A 103 9.34 22.51 2.55
N ASN A 104 10.13 23.51 2.96
CA ASN A 104 10.82 23.50 4.24
C ASN A 104 9.87 23.67 5.45
N ARG A 105 8.61 24.01 5.18
CA ARG A 105 7.57 24.19 6.19
C ARG A 105 6.69 22.97 6.35
N ASP A 106 6.82 22.00 5.44
CA ASP A 106 5.99 20.81 5.51
C ASP A 106 6.38 19.95 6.71
N GLN A 107 5.37 19.33 7.28
CA GLN A 107 5.45 18.44 8.41
C GLN A 107 5.15 17.00 7.99
N ILE A 108 5.68 16.06 8.76
CA ILE A 108 5.38 14.63 8.69
C ILE A 108 4.47 14.27 9.85
N TRP A 109 3.43 13.49 9.56
CA TRP A 109 2.59 12.87 10.59
C TRP A 109 3.14 11.46 10.83
N VAL A 110 3.59 11.21 12.05
CA VAL A 110 4.13 9.93 12.49
C VAL A 110 3.15 9.29 13.46
N LYS A 111 2.85 8.03 13.20
CA LYS A 111 1.96 7.21 14.01
C LYS A 111 2.72 5.99 14.52
N THR A 112 2.74 5.82 15.84
CA THR A 112 3.43 4.68 16.48
C THR A 112 2.43 3.82 17.23
N TYR A 113 2.64 2.52 17.19
CA TYR A 113 1.83 1.52 17.89
C TYR A 113 2.72 0.78 18.87
N VAL A 114 2.39 0.82 20.17
CA VAL A 114 3.15 0.15 21.24
C VAL A 114 2.20 -0.67 22.10
N ARG A 115 2.42 -1.98 22.21
CA ARG A 115 1.65 -2.86 23.10
C ARG A 115 1.79 -2.39 24.55
N THR A 116 0.69 -2.39 25.29
CA THR A 116 0.65 -1.91 26.67
C THR A 116 -0.36 -2.68 27.51
N ASP A 117 -0.14 -2.70 28.83
CA ASP A 117 -1.09 -3.23 29.81
C ASP A 117 -2.01 -2.13 30.38
N ASP A 118 -1.81 -0.88 29.96
CA ASP A 118 -2.68 0.23 30.35
C ASP A 118 -4.13 0.02 29.92
N PRO A 119 -5.12 0.53 30.67
CA PRO A 119 -6.52 0.44 30.27
C PRO A 119 -6.81 1.29 29.03
N ALA A 120 -7.80 0.86 28.23
CA ALA A 120 -8.26 1.63 27.08
C ALA A 120 -8.73 3.03 27.49
N SER A 121 -8.35 4.04 26.70
CA SER A 121 -8.69 5.45 26.94
C SER A 121 -10.17 5.76 26.72
N PHE A 122 -10.88 4.91 25.96
CA PHE A 122 -12.28 5.08 25.61
C PHE A 122 -13.05 3.79 25.87
N THR A 123 -14.30 3.93 26.28
CA THR A 123 -15.24 2.80 26.31
C THR A 123 -15.75 2.50 24.90
N GLN A 124 -16.20 1.27 24.68
CA GLN A 124 -16.82 0.89 23.40
C GLN A 124 -17.98 1.83 23.02
N GLN A 125 -18.81 2.21 23.99
CA GLN A 125 -19.91 3.15 23.77
C GLN A 125 -19.43 4.53 23.29
N GLN A 126 -18.32 5.05 23.83
CA GLN A 126 -17.75 6.33 23.39
C GLN A 126 -17.23 6.24 21.95
N LEU A 127 -16.61 5.12 21.59
CA LEU A 127 -16.11 4.89 20.23
C LEU A 127 -17.26 4.80 19.22
N GLU A 128 -18.29 4.01 19.52
CA GLU A 128 -19.50 3.89 18.70
C GLU A 128 -20.22 5.24 18.53
N GLN A 129 -20.29 6.06 19.58
CA GLN A 129 -20.87 7.41 19.51
C GLN A 129 -20.03 8.39 18.68
N SER A 130 -18.72 8.17 18.59
CA SER A 130 -17.82 9.02 17.80
C SER A 130 -17.84 8.69 16.30
N LEU A 131 -18.17 7.44 15.95
CA LEU A 131 -18.09 6.93 14.58
C LEU A 131 -18.89 7.77 13.56
N PRO A 132 -20.17 8.15 13.80
CA PRO A 132 -20.92 8.96 12.83
C PRO A 132 -20.27 10.32 12.56
N ASN A 133 -19.69 10.95 13.59
CA ASN A 133 -19.01 12.24 13.44
C ASN A 133 -17.73 12.10 12.62
N GLN A 134 -16.96 11.03 12.85
CA GLN A 134 -15.77 10.71 12.07
C GLN A 134 -16.13 10.41 10.60
N THR A 135 -17.16 9.61 10.36
CA THR A 135 -17.66 9.34 9.00
C THR A 135 -18.08 10.62 8.28
N GLN A 136 -18.86 11.48 8.94
CA GLN A 136 -19.31 12.75 8.35
C GLN A 136 -18.15 13.71 8.08
N ALA A 137 -17.14 13.74 8.96
CA ALA A 137 -15.92 14.51 8.75
C ALA A 137 -15.18 14.01 7.49
N THR A 138 -14.95 12.71 7.35
CA THR A 138 -14.29 12.13 6.17
C THR A 138 -15.08 12.42 4.88
N ILE A 139 -16.41 12.26 4.90
CA ILE A 139 -17.26 12.59 3.74
C ILE A 139 -17.12 14.08 3.36
N LYS A 140 -17.10 14.99 4.33
CA LYS A 140 -16.89 16.43 4.07
C LYS A 140 -15.52 16.70 3.46
N GLN A 141 -14.46 16.07 3.97
CA GLN A 141 -13.12 16.21 3.43
C GLN A 141 -13.05 15.71 1.99
N MET A 142 -13.59 14.52 1.69
CA MET A 142 -13.58 13.97 0.34
C MET A 142 -14.42 14.80 -0.64
N LYS A 143 -15.56 15.34 -0.20
CA LYS A 143 -16.36 16.30 -0.99
C LYS A 143 -15.62 17.60 -1.27
N LEU A 144 -14.84 18.11 -0.30
CA LEU A 144 -14.02 19.29 -0.52
C LEU A 144 -12.90 18.98 -1.53
N ARG A 145 -12.19 17.87 -1.35
CA ARG A 145 -11.10 17.45 -2.24
C ARG A 145 -11.58 17.15 -3.66
N SER A 146 -12.80 16.64 -3.86
CA SER A 146 -13.32 16.40 -5.22
C SER A 146 -13.54 17.67 -6.04
N THR A 147 -13.68 18.84 -5.40
CA THR A 147 -13.69 20.13 -6.12
C THR A 147 -12.35 20.47 -6.78
N LEU A 148 -11.25 19.83 -6.34
CA LEU A 148 -9.89 20.04 -6.87
C LEU A 148 -9.73 19.45 -8.27
N ILE A 149 -10.58 18.52 -8.71
CA ILE A 149 -10.56 18.02 -10.10
C ILE A 149 -10.76 19.17 -11.09
N GLN A 150 -11.65 20.11 -10.77
CA GLN A 150 -11.97 21.27 -11.60
C GLN A 150 -11.12 22.51 -11.27
N ASN A 151 -10.46 22.51 -10.11
CA ASN A 151 -9.67 23.63 -9.59
C ASN A 151 -8.36 23.11 -8.95
N PRO A 152 -7.50 22.42 -9.71
CA PRO A 152 -6.32 21.76 -9.14
C PRO A 152 -5.35 22.74 -8.48
N GLU A 153 -5.32 24.01 -8.91
CA GLU A 153 -4.52 25.08 -8.32
C GLU A 153 -4.85 25.39 -6.86
N LYS A 154 -6.03 24.97 -6.38
CA LYS A 154 -6.44 25.14 -4.98
C LYS A 154 -5.89 24.04 -4.06
N THR A 155 -5.22 23.01 -4.60
CA THR A 155 -4.73 21.86 -3.84
C THR A 155 -3.86 22.24 -2.64
N PRO A 156 -2.88 23.17 -2.76
CA PRO A 156 -2.06 23.56 -1.61
C PRO A 156 -2.90 24.19 -0.49
N ASN A 157 -3.79 25.11 -0.83
CA ASN A 157 -4.63 25.80 0.14
C ASN A 157 -5.61 24.85 0.84
N VAL A 158 -6.28 23.98 0.08
CA VAL A 158 -7.21 22.99 0.63
C VAL A 158 -6.49 22.00 1.53
N THR A 159 -5.34 21.47 1.09
CA THR A 159 -4.62 20.46 1.87
C THR A 159 -4.02 21.05 3.14
N ALA A 160 -3.42 22.23 3.09
CA ALA A 160 -2.94 22.92 4.29
C ALA A 160 -4.07 23.30 5.26
N THR A 161 -5.24 23.73 4.75
CA THR A 161 -6.40 24.01 5.60
C THR A 161 -6.87 22.75 6.33
N LEU A 162 -6.98 21.63 5.61
CA LEU A 162 -7.37 20.34 6.20
C LEU A 162 -6.32 19.85 7.19
N TRP A 163 -5.04 20.00 6.87
CA TRP A 163 -3.92 19.68 7.77
C TRP A 163 -4.00 20.48 9.06
N ASN A 164 -4.10 21.81 8.98
CA ASN A 164 -4.17 22.68 10.16
C ASN A 164 -5.38 22.36 11.05
N GLY A 165 -6.51 21.99 10.45
CA GLY A 165 -7.69 21.53 11.21
C GLY A 165 -7.48 20.17 11.86
N PHE A 166 -6.75 19.26 11.20
CA PHE A 166 -6.41 17.94 11.73
C PHE A 166 -5.40 18.02 12.89
N THR A 167 -4.37 18.87 12.74
CA THR A 167 -3.27 18.99 13.71
C THR A 167 -3.52 20.01 14.81
N SER A 168 -4.66 20.71 14.81
CA SER A 168 -4.96 21.76 15.81
C SER A 168 -5.02 21.25 17.24
N VAL A 169 -5.26 19.95 17.43
CA VAL A 169 -5.28 19.30 18.76
C VAL A 169 -3.88 18.96 19.28
N GLY A 170 -2.84 19.14 18.46
CA GLY A 170 -1.47 18.76 18.77
C GLY A 170 -1.25 17.25 18.79
N ASN A 171 -0.13 16.83 19.37
CA ASN A 171 0.20 15.41 19.49
C ASN A 171 -0.80 14.71 20.41
N THR A 172 -1.15 13.47 20.07
CA THR A 172 -2.08 12.64 20.85
C THR A 172 -1.42 11.34 21.29
N SER A 173 -1.92 10.76 22.37
CA SER A 173 -1.50 9.46 22.90
C SER A 173 -2.70 8.81 23.57
N PHE A 174 -3.27 7.79 22.92
CA PHE A 174 -4.43 7.06 23.42
C PHE A 174 -4.19 5.57 23.42
N VAL A 175 -4.84 4.86 24.33
CA VAL A 175 -4.81 3.41 24.42
C VAL A 175 -6.10 2.85 23.86
N TYR A 176 -6.00 1.93 22.92
CA TYR A 176 -7.12 1.24 22.30
C TYR A 176 -6.94 -0.28 22.46
N GLN A 177 -8.05 -1.02 22.39
CA GLN A 177 -7.94 -2.43 22.01
C GLN A 177 -7.48 -2.51 20.54
N VAL A 178 -6.81 -3.60 20.18
CA VAL A 178 -6.17 -3.76 18.87
C VAL A 178 -7.10 -3.50 17.68
N PRO A 179 -8.34 -4.01 17.62
CA PRO A 179 -9.24 -3.76 16.48
C PRO A 179 -9.47 -2.27 16.25
N GLU A 180 -9.66 -1.50 17.32
CA GLU A 180 -9.92 -0.06 17.25
C GLU A 180 -8.65 0.75 16.89
N ALA A 181 -7.47 0.27 17.28
CA ALA A 181 -6.20 0.86 16.84
C ALA A 181 -5.93 0.62 15.35
N MET A 182 -6.22 -0.59 14.86
CA MET A 182 -5.93 -1.01 13.48
C MET A 182 -6.96 -0.45 12.49
N HIS A 183 -8.26 -0.48 12.84
CA HIS A 183 -9.36 0.00 12.00
C HIS A 183 -9.67 1.49 12.25
N HIS A 184 -8.64 2.33 12.21
CA HIS A 184 -8.76 3.75 12.49
C HIS A 184 -9.30 4.57 11.29
N ALA A 185 -9.32 4.00 10.08
CA ALA A 185 -9.90 4.63 8.89
C ALA A 185 -11.40 4.31 8.77
N VAL A 186 -12.25 5.32 8.97
CA VAL A 186 -13.70 5.16 9.13
C VAL A 186 -14.48 5.01 7.82
N SER A 187 -13.89 5.32 6.66
CA SER A 187 -14.54 5.05 5.37
C SER A 187 -13.52 4.99 4.23
N GLU A 188 -13.16 3.78 3.81
CA GLU A 188 -12.41 3.59 2.57
C GLU A 188 -13.27 3.67 1.29
N GLU A 189 -14.59 3.83 1.42
CA GLU A 189 -15.58 3.62 0.36
C GLU A 189 -15.71 4.73 -0.69
N SER A 190 -14.93 5.81 -0.61
CA SER A 190 -14.94 6.85 -1.65
C SER A 190 -14.07 6.42 -2.85
N PRO A 191 -14.55 6.56 -4.10
CA PRO A 191 -13.72 6.34 -5.27
C PRO A 191 -12.47 7.24 -5.23
N LYS A 192 -11.32 6.62 -5.44
CA LYS A 192 -9.99 7.24 -5.30
C LYS A 192 -9.06 6.63 -6.33
N GLU A 193 -8.10 7.43 -6.77
CA GLU A 193 -6.90 6.90 -7.39
C GLU A 193 -6.03 6.31 -6.27
N LEU A 194 -5.49 5.11 -6.48
CA LEU A 194 -4.71 4.42 -5.46
C LEU A 194 -3.63 3.54 -6.07
N MET A 195 -2.38 3.96 -5.93
CA MET A 195 -1.20 3.16 -6.25
C MET A 195 -0.47 2.82 -4.96
N GLU A 196 0.05 1.60 -4.85
CA GLU A 196 0.95 1.23 -3.76
C GLU A 196 2.14 0.47 -4.33
N ILE A 197 3.34 0.82 -3.87
CA ILE A 197 4.59 0.13 -4.21
C ILE A 197 5.29 -0.31 -2.92
N ALA A 198 5.99 -1.43 -2.98
CA ALA A 198 6.82 -1.93 -1.89
C ALA A 198 8.25 -2.18 -2.36
N PHE A 199 9.24 -1.80 -1.55
CA PHE A 199 10.64 -2.12 -1.79
C PHE A 199 11.35 -2.50 -0.50
N LYS A 200 12.44 -3.27 -0.62
CA LYS A 200 13.24 -3.69 0.52
C LYS A 200 13.93 -2.48 1.16
N ALA A 201 13.66 -2.24 2.43
CA ALA A 201 14.31 -1.18 3.19
C ALA A 201 15.77 -1.56 3.49
N GLU A 202 16.67 -0.57 3.41
CA GLU A 202 18.03 -0.73 3.90
C GLU A 202 18.06 -0.81 5.43
N LEU A 203 19.11 -1.42 5.99
CA LEU A 203 19.22 -1.62 7.44
C LEU A 203 19.19 -0.32 8.24
N ASP A 204 19.72 0.76 7.68
CA ASP A 204 19.71 2.09 8.28
C ASP A 204 18.50 2.94 7.89
N LEU A 205 17.62 2.42 7.01
CA LEU A 205 16.45 3.11 6.45
C LEU A 205 16.79 4.33 5.58
N SER A 206 18.02 4.44 5.06
CA SER A 206 18.43 5.60 4.26
C SER A 206 17.62 5.73 2.96
N ASN A 207 17.34 4.61 2.29
CA ASN A 207 16.55 4.58 1.07
C ASN A 207 15.09 4.97 1.29
N VAL A 208 14.52 4.72 2.48
CA VAL A 208 13.17 5.14 2.85
C VAL A 208 13.09 6.66 2.98
N VAL A 209 14.07 7.27 3.68
CA VAL A 209 14.17 8.74 3.79
C VAL A 209 14.38 9.38 2.43
N ALA A 210 15.29 8.81 1.62
CA ALA A 210 15.58 9.33 0.29
C ALA A 210 14.34 9.33 -0.61
N GLU A 211 13.52 8.26 -0.55
CA GLU A 211 12.31 8.18 -1.37
C GLU A 211 11.20 9.11 -0.88
N TYR A 212 11.03 9.25 0.44
CA TYR A 212 10.10 10.24 1.00
C TYR A 212 10.43 11.67 0.51
N LEU A 213 11.71 12.06 0.61
CA LEU A 213 12.17 13.38 0.17
C LEU A 213 12.06 13.53 -1.35
N PHE A 214 12.28 12.46 -2.12
CA PHE A 214 12.09 12.47 -3.58
C PHE A 214 10.63 12.70 -3.97
N ILE A 215 9.68 12.02 -3.31
CA ILE A 215 8.24 12.19 -3.53
C ILE A 215 7.83 13.63 -3.23
N MET A 216 8.25 14.17 -2.08
CA MET A 216 7.98 15.56 -1.71
C MET A 216 8.54 16.51 -2.77
N LYS A 217 9.81 16.38 -3.14
CA LYS A 217 10.43 17.21 -4.17
C LYS A 217 9.66 17.15 -5.48
N THR A 218 9.28 15.95 -5.93
CA THR A 218 8.54 15.74 -7.17
C THR A 218 7.21 16.48 -7.16
N LEU A 219 6.48 16.45 -6.03
CA LEU A 219 5.21 17.17 -5.90
C LEU A 219 5.39 18.70 -5.99
N TYR A 220 6.48 19.23 -5.45
CA TYR A 220 6.82 20.66 -5.60
C TYR A 220 7.28 21.02 -7.02
N ASP A 221 8.01 20.13 -7.70
CA ASP A 221 8.37 20.32 -9.11
C ASP A 221 7.10 20.38 -9.99
N PHE A 222 6.16 19.46 -9.77
CA PHE A 222 4.84 19.48 -10.44
C PHE A 222 4.06 20.76 -10.14
N ALA A 223 4.05 21.22 -8.89
CA ALA A 223 3.39 22.47 -8.51
C ALA A 223 4.01 23.68 -9.21
N GLY A 224 5.33 23.68 -9.45
CA GLY A 224 6.03 24.69 -10.25
C GLY A 224 5.57 24.73 -11.72
N GLU A 225 5.04 23.63 -12.24
CA GLU A 225 4.41 23.53 -13.55
C GLU A 225 2.88 23.75 -13.52
N GLY A 226 2.30 24.07 -12.35
CA GLY A 226 0.86 24.22 -12.18
C GLY A 226 0.08 22.90 -12.12
N LYS A 227 0.75 21.77 -11.88
CA LYS A 227 0.15 20.43 -11.75
C LYS A 227 0.08 20.01 -10.28
N PHE A 228 -1.00 19.35 -9.89
CA PHE A 228 -1.24 18.93 -8.50
C PHE A 228 -1.76 17.48 -8.45
N PRO A 229 -0.87 16.49 -8.70
CA PRO A 229 -1.29 15.11 -9.00
C PRO A 229 -1.69 14.31 -7.76
N LEU A 230 -1.25 14.73 -6.57
CA LEU A 230 -1.58 14.12 -5.30
C LEU A 230 -2.30 15.14 -4.42
N ASN A 231 -3.53 14.80 -4.01
CA ASN A 231 -4.37 15.71 -3.24
C ASN A 231 -5.04 15.06 -2.03
N VAL A 232 -4.56 13.90 -1.56
CA VAL A 232 -4.97 13.31 -0.28
C VAL A 232 -3.74 13.11 0.62
N PHE A 233 -2.96 12.05 0.41
CA PHE A 233 -1.68 11.81 1.12
C PHE A 233 -0.85 10.72 0.44
N ALA A 234 0.43 10.65 0.80
CA ALA A 234 1.23 9.42 0.72
C ALA A 234 1.36 8.81 2.12
N ASP A 235 1.19 7.50 2.24
CA ASP A 235 1.28 6.72 3.48
C ASP A 235 2.42 5.70 3.37
N PHE A 236 3.29 5.68 4.38
CA PHE A 236 4.45 4.82 4.43
C PHE A 236 4.34 3.86 5.61
N ARG A 237 4.54 2.57 5.33
CA ARG A 237 4.48 1.49 6.31
C ARG A 237 5.69 0.60 6.18
N ILE A 238 6.29 0.21 7.32
CA ILE A 238 7.41 -0.72 7.34
C ILE A 238 6.92 -2.08 7.86
N ILE A 239 7.03 -3.11 7.05
CA ILE A 239 6.61 -4.47 7.42
C ILE A 239 7.71 -5.49 7.16
N LYS A 240 7.65 -6.63 7.85
CA LYS A 240 8.56 -7.75 7.61
C LYS A 240 8.26 -8.45 6.28
N SER A 241 9.29 -9.10 5.75
CA SER A 241 9.20 -9.96 4.58
C SER A 241 8.35 -11.21 4.82
N THR A 242 8.02 -11.89 3.73
CA THR A 242 7.41 -13.24 3.75
C THR A 242 8.08 -14.15 2.72
N LYS A 243 7.91 -15.46 2.88
CA LYS A 243 8.32 -16.48 1.89
C LYS A 243 7.17 -16.90 0.97
N ILE A 244 6.03 -16.22 1.02
CA ILE A 244 4.86 -16.50 0.18
C ILE A 244 5.14 -16.05 -1.25
N LEU A 245 5.03 -16.99 -2.19
CA LEU A 245 5.25 -16.71 -3.61
C LEU A 245 4.32 -15.60 -4.10
N LEU A 246 4.86 -14.76 -5.00
CA LEU A 246 4.23 -13.59 -5.60
C LEU A 246 3.98 -12.43 -4.62
N SER A 247 4.42 -12.51 -3.36
CA SER A 247 4.33 -11.37 -2.45
C SER A 247 5.21 -10.22 -2.94
N ASN A 248 4.73 -8.98 -2.79
CA ASN A 248 5.54 -7.78 -3.00
C ASN A 248 6.59 -7.55 -1.89
N THR A 249 6.55 -8.37 -0.82
CA THR A 249 7.58 -8.46 0.24
C THR A 249 8.28 -9.81 0.28
N PHE A 250 8.30 -10.54 -0.84
CA PHE A 250 8.97 -11.83 -0.89
C PHE A 250 10.47 -11.69 -0.60
N ASP A 251 10.96 -12.36 0.44
CA ASP A 251 12.39 -12.50 0.72
C ASP A 251 12.70 -13.85 1.40
N LYS A 252 13.94 -14.32 1.27
CA LYS A 252 14.42 -15.52 1.96
C LYS A 252 14.76 -15.23 3.42
N ASP A 253 15.13 -13.99 3.72
CA ASP A 253 15.42 -13.50 5.06
C ASP A 253 14.13 -13.00 5.73
N PRO A 254 13.59 -13.71 6.75
CA PRO A 254 12.36 -13.31 7.44
C PRO A 254 12.48 -12.02 8.26
N GLU A 255 13.71 -11.55 8.52
CA GLU A 255 13.97 -10.30 9.22
C GLU A 255 14.17 -9.12 8.26
N ALA A 256 14.18 -9.36 6.95
CA ALA A 256 14.19 -8.29 5.96
C ALA A 256 12.95 -7.42 6.13
N LEU A 257 13.16 -6.10 6.07
CA LEU A 257 12.11 -5.10 6.16
C LEU A 257 11.79 -4.56 4.77
N PHE A 258 10.52 -4.25 4.54
CA PHE A 258 10.02 -3.65 3.33
C PHE A 258 9.27 -2.37 3.67
N CYS A 259 9.55 -1.31 2.92
CA CYS A 259 8.78 -0.07 2.95
C CYS A 259 7.69 -0.16 1.89
N HIS A 260 6.45 -0.02 2.32
CA HIS A 260 5.28 0.18 1.47
C HIS A 260 5.00 1.68 1.39
N ILE A 261 4.61 2.14 0.21
CA ILE A 261 4.17 3.51 -0.01
C ILE A 261 2.84 3.48 -0.76
N ASP A 262 1.77 3.87 -0.10
CA ASP A 262 0.46 4.11 -0.71
C ASP A 262 0.34 5.57 -1.11
N PHE A 263 -0.12 5.81 -2.32
CA PHE A 263 -0.44 7.13 -2.85
C PHE A 263 -1.94 7.21 -3.02
N VAL A 264 -2.58 8.16 -2.33
CA VAL A 264 -4.02 8.37 -2.41
C VAL A 264 -4.30 9.72 -3.06
N SER A 265 -5.17 9.72 -4.06
CA SER A 265 -5.67 10.94 -4.69
C SER A 265 -7.16 10.78 -4.99
N VAL A 266 -7.90 11.88 -5.15
CA VAL A 266 -9.30 11.79 -5.59
C VAL A 266 -9.36 11.20 -7.01
N LEU A 267 -10.32 10.31 -7.26
CA LEU A 267 -10.55 9.74 -8.60
C LEU A 267 -10.69 10.85 -9.66
N GLY A 268 -9.94 10.76 -10.76
CA GLY A 268 -9.93 11.76 -11.84
C GLY A 268 -9.03 12.96 -11.59
N THR A 269 -8.11 12.91 -10.61
CA THR A 269 -7.15 13.99 -10.36
C THR A 269 -6.24 14.21 -11.58
N PRO A 270 -6.15 15.45 -12.11
CA PRO A 270 -5.27 15.77 -13.23
C PRO A 270 -3.80 15.43 -12.94
N SER A 271 -3.08 14.93 -13.95
CA SER A 271 -1.67 14.49 -13.85
C SER A 271 -1.40 13.34 -12.86
N TRP A 272 -2.42 12.66 -12.32
CA TRP A 272 -2.21 11.48 -11.45
C TRP A 272 -1.33 10.42 -12.11
N GLN A 273 -1.71 9.93 -13.30
CA GLN A 273 -0.96 8.86 -13.97
C GLN A 273 0.46 9.30 -14.32
N GLU A 274 0.66 10.55 -14.73
CA GLU A 274 1.99 11.11 -15.04
C GLU A 274 2.90 11.04 -13.80
N PHE A 275 2.41 11.49 -12.65
CA PHE A 275 3.11 11.41 -11.37
C PHE A 275 3.35 9.96 -10.94
N ALA A 276 2.31 9.13 -10.95
CA ALA A 276 2.38 7.74 -10.50
C ALA A 276 3.35 6.91 -11.35
N GLN A 277 3.36 7.10 -12.68
CA GLN A 277 4.32 6.47 -13.58
C GLN A 277 5.76 6.90 -13.28
N LEU A 278 6.00 8.19 -13.02
CA LEU A 278 7.33 8.70 -12.69
C LEU A 278 7.86 8.10 -11.40
N ILE A 279 7.05 8.10 -10.33
CA ILE A 279 7.42 7.52 -9.05
C ILE A 279 7.67 6.01 -9.18
N ALA A 280 6.74 5.28 -9.81
CA ALA A 280 6.88 3.84 -9.96
C ALA A 280 8.10 3.45 -10.78
N GLN A 281 8.35 4.12 -11.92
CA GLN A 281 9.50 3.81 -12.77
C GLN A 281 10.82 4.03 -12.04
N ARG A 282 10.95 5.15 -11.31
CA ARG A 282 12.11 5.37 -10.45
C ARG A 282 12.26 4.25 -9.42
N ALA A 283 11.19 3.90 -8.71
CA ALA A 283 11.25 2.89 -7.66
C ALA A 283 11.59 1.48 -8.21
N PHE A 284 11.14 1.15 -9.42
CA PHE A 284 11.52 -0.06 -10.15
C PHE A 284 13.01 -0.05 -10.49
N ASP A 285 13.53 1.07 -10.96
CA ASP A 285 14.93 1.20 -11.36
C ASP A 285 15.86 1.15 -10.15
N GLN A 286 15.58 1.97 -9.13
CA GLN A 286 16.43 2.15 -7.94
C GLN A 286 16.35 0.99 -6.96
N TYR A 287 15.14 0.52 -6.64
CA TYR A 287 14.93 -0.40 -5.51
C TYR A 287 14.33 -1.74 -5.91
N LYS A 288 14.08 -1.96 -7.20
CA LYS A 288 13.33 -3.13 -7.69
C LYS A 288 11.97 -3.24 -7.00
N ALA A 289 11.32 -2.10 -6.78
CA ALA A 289 10.04 -2.03 -6.11
C ALA A 289 8.97 -2.86 -6.86
N ILE A 290 7.98 -3.35 -6.13
CA ILE A 290 6.91 -4.18 -6.66
C ILE A 290 5.57 -3.51 -6.30
N PRO A 291 4.68 -3.27 -7.27
CA PRO A 291 3.35 -2.77 -6.98
C PRO A 291 2.55 -3.76 -6.14
N HIS A 292 1.68 -3.27 -5.27
CA HIS A 292 0.74 -4.11 -4.54
C HIS A 292 -0.40 -4.56 -5.48
N TRP A 293 -0.65 -5.87 -5.55
CA TRP A 293 -1.58 -6.48 -6.51
C TRP A 293 -2.99 -5.88 -6.53
N ALA A 294 -3.50 -5.48 -5.36
CA ALA A 294 -4.86 -4.96 -5.21
C ALA A 294 -5.01 -3.46 -5.55
N LYS A 295 -3.93 -2.77 -5.92
CA LYS A 295 -3.92 -1.33 -6.24
C LYS A 295 -3.75 -1.11 -7.73
N GLU A 296 -3.72 0.15 -8.16
CA GLU A 296 -3.51 0.51 -9.55
C GLU A 296 -2.03 0.39 -9.92
N TRP A 297 -1.74 -0.36 -10.99
CA TRP A 297 -0.39 -0.50 -11.52
C TRP A 297 -0.37 -0.80 -13.02
N GLU A 298 -1.47 -1.27 -13.61
CA GLU A 298 -1.54 -1.70 -15.02
C GLU A 298 -1.25 -0.57 -16.02
N PHE A 299 -1.46 0.69 -15.62
CA PHE A 299 -1.15 1.86 -16.46
C PHE A 299 0.35 2.19 -16.52
N ILE A 300 1.19 1.56 -15.70
CA ILE A 300 2.63 1.83 -15.66
C ILE A 300 3.30 1.22 -16.90
N PRO A 301 4.09 2.00 -17.67
CA PRO A 301 4.74 1.51 -18.88
C PRO A 301 5.57 0.25 -18.64
N ASN A 302 5.38 -0.77 -19.49
CA ASN A 302 6.12 -2.05 -19.45
C ASN A 302 5.98 -2.85 -18.15
N VAL A 303 5.01 -2.53 -17.27
CA VAL A 303 4.86 -3.18 -15.96
C VAL A 303 4.70 -4.70 -16.05
N ASN A 304 3.98 -5.21 -17.06
CA ASN A 304 3.81 -6.65 -17.24
C ASN A 304 5.13 -7.37 -17.50
N SER A 305 5.98 -6.82 -18.38
CA SER A 305 7.32 -7.36 -18.65
C SER A 305 8.24 -7.25 -17.44
N TYR A 306 8.18 -6.13 -16.73
CA TYR A 306 8.93 -5.92 -15.49
C TYR A 306 8.55 -6.97 -14.44
N LEU A 307 7.26 -7.12 -14.13
CA LEU A 307 6.75 -8.10 -13.17
C LEU A 307 7.05 -9.54 -13.58
N ALA A 308 6.94 -9.87 -14.88
CA ALA A 308 7.27 -11.19 -15.39
C ALA A 308 8.74 -11.57 -15.14
N ASN A 309 9.64 -10.60 -15.30
CA ASN A 309 11.06 -10.79 -15.03
C ASN A 309 11.32 -10.89 -13.52
N THR A 310 10.76 -9.97 -12.73
CA THR A 310 10.93 -9.92 -11.26
C THR A 310 10.41 -11.20 -10.59
N PHE A 311 9.27 -11.72 -11.04
CA PHE A 311 8.65 -12.92 -10.48
C PHE A 311 8.97 -14.21 -11.25
N SER A 312 9.88 -14.22 -12.23
CA SER A 312 10.04 -15.34 -13.17
C SER A 312 10.17 -16.71 -12.48
N ASP A 313 11.05 -16.85 -11.50
CA ASP A 313 11.25 -18.10 -10.77
C ASP A 313 10.07 -18.47 -9.86
N GLN A 314 9.38 -17.47 -9.32
CA GLN A 314 8.21 -17.65 -8.46
C GLN A 314 7.01 -18.11 -9.30
N ILE A 315 6.78 -17.48 -10.45
CA ILE A 315 5.72 -17.85 -11.41
C ILE A 315 5.92 -19.27 -11.92
N LYS A 316 7.15 -19.68 -12.28
CA LYS A 316 7.42 -21.07 -12.72
C LYS A 316 7.07 -22.10 -11.65
N LYS A 317 7.25 -21.78 -10.36
CA LYS A 317 6.87 -22.65 -9.24
C LYS A 317 5.37 -22.64 -9.01
N PHE A 318 4.77 -21.45 -9.04
CA PHE A 318 3.34 -21.23 -8.88
C PHE A 318 2.55 -21.99 -9.95
N GLU A 319 2.93 -21.85 -11.22
CA GLU A 319 2.21 -22.43 -12.36
C GLU A 319 2.17 -23.96 -12.30
N LYS A 320 3.25 -24.61 -11.86
CA LYS A 320 3.30 -26.07 -11.69
C LYS A 320 2.23 -26.59 -10.72
N ILE A 321 1.82 -25.77 -9.75
CA ILE A 321 0.80 -26.11 -8.77
C ILE A 321 -0.57 -25.69 -9.30
N ARG A 322 -0.71 -24.44 -9.77
CA ARG A 322 -1.95 -23.91 -10.32
C ARG A 322 -2.55 -24.79 -11.42
N ALA A 323 -1.71 -25.28 -12.34
CA ALA A 323 -2.13 -26.15 -13.45
C ALA A 323 -2.73 -27.50 -13.01
N LYS A 324 -2.48 -27.96 -11.78
CA LYS A 324 -3.11 -29.18 -11.24
C LYS A 324 -4.59 -28.98 -10.92
N TYR A 325 -4.98 -27.76 -10.53
CA TYR A 325 -6.31 -27.44 -10.01
C TYR A 325 -7.17 -26.66 -11.01
N ASP A 326 -6.55 -26.09 -12.03
CA ASP A 326 -7.23 -25.40 -13.13
C ASP A 326 -6.51 -25.65 -14.48
N PRO A 327 -6.44 -26.89 -14.97
CA PRO A 327 -5.69 -27.21 -16.20
C PRO A 327 -6.19 -26.44 -17.44
N ASP A 328 -7.49 -26.15 -17.49
CA ASP A 328 -8.16 -25.46 -18.61
C ASP A 328 -8.20 -23.93 -18.44
N LYS A 329 -7.59 -23.39 -17.38
CA LYS A 329 -7.43 -21.94 -17.15
C LYS A 329 -8.76 -21.19 -17.01
N ILE A 330 -9.76 -21.82 -16.40
CA ILE A 330 -11.10 -21.25 -16.17
C ILE A 330 -11.03 -20.02 -15.24
N PHE A 331 -10.13 -20.03 -14.25
CA PHE A 331 -9.94 -18.91 -13.32
C PHE A 331 -8.80 -17.98 -13.73
N PHE A 332 -8.30 -18.13 -14.95
CA PHE A 332 -7.16 -17.37 -15.45
C PHE A 332 -7.58 -16.46 -16.60
N ASP A 333 -8.59 -15.61 -16.38
CA ASP A 333 -9.20 -14.71 -17.36
C ASP A 333 -8.65 -13.26 -17.30
N ASN A 334 -7.98 -12.88 -16.21
CA ASN A 334 -7.35 -11.57 -16.09
C ASN A 334 -6.20 -11.40 -17.10
N LYS A 335 -6.36 -10.44 -18.02
CA LYS A 335 -5.43 -10.19 -19.12
C LYS A 335 -4.01 -9.85 -18.66
N SER A 336 -3.87 -9.01 -17.63
CA SER A 336 -2.57 -8.58 -17.13
C SER A 336 -1.79 -9.73 -16.49
N LEU A 337 -2.46 -10.55 -15.67
CA LEU A 337 -1.88 -11.77 -15.11
C LEU A 337 -1.48 -12.76 -16.22
N GLN A 338 -2.31 -12.93 -17.26
CA GLN A 338 -1.98 -13.78 -18.39
C GLN A 338 -0.71 -13.30 -19.08
N ASP A 339 -0.58 -12.00 -19.35
CA ASP A 339 0.60 -11.44 -20.01
C ASP A 339 1.86 -11.61 -19.16
N ILE A 340 1.78 -11.31 -17.85
CA ILE A 340 2.88 -11.51 -16.91
C ILE A 340 3.35 -12.97 -16.91
N PHE A 341 2.42 -13.92 -16.74
CA PHE A 341 2.76 -15.34 -16.67
C PHE A 341 3.27 -15.88 -18.00
N ASN A 342 2.66 -15.51 -19.12
CA ASN A 342 3.09 -15.96 -20.44
C ASN A 342 4.51 -15.49 -20.75
N ILE A 343 4.86 -14.24 -20.43
CA ILE A 343 6.22 -13.73 -20.57
C ILE A 343 7.18 -14.53 -19.66
N ALA A 344 6.85 -14.68 -18.37
CA ALA A 344 7.70 -15.36 -17.39
C ALA A 344 7.97 -16.84 -17.71
N LEU A 345 7.00 -17.53 -18.33
CA LEU A 345 7.08 -18.93 -18.73
C LEU A 345 7.72 -19.14 -20.10
N GLY A 346 8.10 -18.07 -20.82
CA GLY A 346 8.69 -18.16 -22.16
C GLY A 346 7.67 -18.45 -23.26
N SER A 347 6.38 -18.28 -23.00
CA SER A 347 5.28 -18.45 -23.94
C SER A 347 5.08 -17.21 -24.81
N GLN A 348 6.12 -16.72 -25.48
CA GLN A 348 5.89 -15.78 -26.58
C GLN A 348 5.41 -16.54 -27.81
N ASN A 349 4.12 -16.38 -28.10
CA ASN A 349 3.45 -16.58 -29.39
C ASN A 349 4.28 -17.23 -30.52
N ASN A 350 4.07 -18.52 -30.76
CA ASN A 350 4.04 -19.07 -32.12
C ASN A 350 2.92 -18.36 -32.90
N LYS A 351 3.18 -17.14 -33.39
CA LYS A 351 2.32 -16.41 -34.33
C LYS A 351 2.84 -16.47 -35.77
N ASP A 352 3.54 -17.56 -36.13
CA ASP A 352 4.03 -17.79 -37.49
C ASP A 352 3.47 -19.05 -38.19
N SER A 353 2.42 -19.68 -37.65
CA SER A 353 1.81 -20.85 -38.28
C SER A 353 0.40 -20.60 -38.84
N ASN A 354 0.16 -19.46 -39.50
CA ASN A 354 -1.04 -19.29 -40.35
C ASN A 354 -0.88 -18.27 -41.50
N LYS A 355 0.30 -18.21 -42.13
CA LYS A 355 0.43 -17.73 -43.53
C LYS A 355 0.84 -18.90 -44.42
N LYS A 356 -0.12 -19.79 -44.69
CA LYS A 356 -0.22 -20.61 -45.91
C LYS A 356 -1.43 -21.53 -45.79
N LYS A 357 -2.54 -21.11 -46.42
CA LYS A 357 -3.36 -21.99 -47.25
C LYS A 357 -4.41 -21.15 -48.00
N TYR A 358 -4.20 -21.13 -49.31
CA TYR A 358 -5.05 -20.70 -50.43
C TYR A 358 -5.24 -19.21 -50.63
#